data_AF-A0A2E2B6J9-F1
#
_entry.id   AF-A0A2E2B6J9-F1
#
_cell.length_a   1.000
_cell.length_b   1.000
_cell.length_c   1.000
_cell.angle_alpha   90.00
_cell.angle_beta   90.00
_cell.angle_gamma   90.00
#
_symmetry.space_group_name_H-M   'P 1'
#
loop_
_entity.id
_entity.type
_entity.pdbx_description
1 polymer ?
#
loop_
_entity_poly.entity_id
_entity_poly.type
_entity_poly.pdbx_seq_one_letter_code
_entity_poly.pdbx_strand_id
1 'polypeptide(L)'
;MWFDRARFGHLDDDAFEALHHYAKQQDEQKPESKESDEAQSVPVKREKQEKVGTDSVLKLTDFAHLKPSSKAARQTPSIKPIKDPHDGRWVLAVRTAESIRHGKLAADKRDRLLKLGKLLGLSPMDSHRIISVIVAHAESGIAPAQLTRQSFAELEQAAPPPMRSVGKINWMMVAMSTILLMLIEFAVLFAWFK
;
A
#
# COMPACT_ATOMS: atom_id res chain seq x y z
N MET A 1 -3.83 -29.99 -7.18
CA MET A 1 -4.22 -28.60 -7.45
C MET A 1 -4.41 -28.45 -8.95
N TRP A 2 -5.65 -28.55 -9.41
CA TRP A 2 -6.02 -28.36 -10.81
C TRP A 2 -6.35 -26.87 -11.00
N PHE A 3 -5.50 -26.14 -11.70
CA PHE A 3 -5.82 -24.79 -12.15
C PHE A 3 -6.77 -24.89 -13.34
N ASP A 4 -7.88 -24.19 -13.24
CA ASP A 4 -8.98 -24.13 -14.19
C ASP A 4 -8.50 -23.49 -15.51
N ARG A 5 -8.10 -24.34 -16.47
CA ARG A 5 -7.50 -23.97 -17.76
C ARG A 5 -8.49 -23.35 -18.75
N ALA A 6 -9.79 -23.33 -18.41
CA ALA A 6 -10.86 -22.94 -19.33
C ALA A 6 -11.10 -21.42 -19.46
N ARG A 7 -10.41 -20.57 -18.68
CA ARG A 7 -10.68 -19.12 -18.67
C ARG A 7 -9.72 -18.26 -19.50
N PHE A 8 -8.62 -18.83 -19.98
CA PHE A 8 -7.74 -18.18 -20.95
C PHE A 8 -8.12 -18.70 -22.33
N GLY A 9 -9.13 -18.08 -22.93
CA GLY A 9 -9.46 -18.32 -24.33
C GLY A 9 -8.23 -18.04 -25.18
N HIS A 10 -7.82 -19.03 -25.97
CA HIS A 10 -6.93 -18.90 -27.13
C HIS A 10 -5.84 -17.84 -26.98
N LEU A 11 -5.05 -17.89 -25.90
CA LEU A 11 -3.72 -17.30 -25.96
C LEU A 11 -2.92 -18.27 -26.81
N ASP A 12 -2.69 -17.87 -28.05
CA ASP A 12 -2.01 -18.65 -29.08
C ASP A 12 -0.76 -19.31 -28.51
N ASP A 13 -0.62 -20.63 -28.74
CA ASP A 13 0.54 -21.40 -28.31
C ASP A 13 1.86 -20.74 -28.80
N ASP A 14 1.79 -20.01 -29.91
CA ASP A 14 2.86 -19.17 -30.48
C ASP A 14 3.37 -18.07 -29.53
N ALA A 15 2.51 -17.48 -28.70
CA ALA A 15 2.91 -16.44 -27.76
C ALA A 15 3.76 -16.99 -26.61
N PHE A 16 3.54 -18.25 -26.23
CA PHE A 16 4.34 -18.92 -25.21
C PHE A 16 5.71 -19.33 -25.76
N GLU A 17 5.75 -19.78 -27.02
CA GLU A 17 7.00 -20.14 -27.70
C GLU A 17 7.89 -18.91 -27.96
N ALA A 18 7.28 -17.77 -28.33
CA ALA A 18 7.98 -16.49 -28.46
C ALA A 18 8.61 -16.01 -27.14
N LEU A 19 7.92 -16.20 -26.01
CA LEU A 19 8.43 -15.86 -24.68
C LEU A 19 9.63 -16.74 -24.28
N HIS A 20 9.60 -18.03 -24.64
CA HIS A 20 10.70 -18.96 -24.41
C HIS A 20 11.95 -18.60 -25.24
N HIS A 21 11.77 -18.18 -26.50
CA HIS A 21 12.88 -17.71 -27.33
C HIS A 21 13.50 -16.41 -26.79
N TYR A 22 12.68 -15.49 -26.29
CA TYR A 22 13.16 -14.23 -25.72
C TYR A 22 13.96 -14.43 -24.42
N ALA A 23 13.52 -15.34 -23.55
CA ALA A 23 14.24 -15.70 -22.34
C ALA A 23 15.62 -16.31 -22.64
N LYS A 24 15.71 -17.16 -23.67
CA LYS A 24 16.97 -17.78 -24.09
C LYS A 24 17.97 -16.77 -24.65
N GLN A 25 17.51 -15.72 -25.32
CA GLN A 25 18.38 -14.64 -25.82
C GLN A 25 18.97 -13.77 -24.71
N GLN A 26 18.27 -13.58 -23.58
CA GLN A 26 18.81 -12.80 -22.46
C GLN A 26 19.96 -13.51 -21.73
N ASP A 27 19.95 -14.84 -21.67
CA ASP A 27 21.06 -15.60 -21.07
C ASP A 27 22.33 -15.55 -21.94
N GLU A 28 22.19 -15.44 -23.26
CA GLU A 28 23.33 -15.32 -24.19
C GLU A 28 23.88 -13.88 -24.28
N GLN A 29 23.10 -12.86 -23.89
CA GLN A 29 23.51 -11.45 -23.93
C GLN A 29 24.02 -10.89 -22.61
N LYS A 30 24.24 -11.70 -21.57
CA LYS A 30 24.89 -11.24 -20.34
C LYS A 30 26.34 -10.82 -20.67
N PRO A 31 26.64 -9.52 -20.80
CA PRO A 31 27.98 -9.10 -21.13
C PRO A 31 28.83 -9.35 -19.89
N GLU A 32 29.93 -10.06 -20.09
CA GLU A 32 31.07 -10.12 -19.19
C GLU A 32 31.50 -8.68 -18.88
N SER A 33 31.02 -8.14 -17.76
CA SER A 33 31.43 -6.83 -17.27
C SER A 33 32.87 -6.96 -16.81
N LYS A 34 33.79 -6.64 -17.72
CA LYS A 34 35.19 -6.36 -17.40
C LYS A 34 35.23 -5.25 -16.36
N GLU A 35 35.77 -5.64 -15.22
CA GLU A 35 36.46 -4.82 -14.24
C GLU A 35 37.26 -3.72 -14.95
N SER A 36 36.88 -2.48 -14.72
CA SER A 36 37.63 -1.30 -15.12
C SER A 36 37.53 -0.32 -13.96
N ASP A 37 38.44 -0.54 -13.01
CA ASP A 37 38.92 0.48 -12.10
C ASP A 37 39.40 1.69 -12.91
N GLU A 38 38.68 2.80 -12.86
CA GLU A 38 39.32 4.10 -13.06
C GLU A 38 38.63 5.19 -12.24
N ALA A 39 39.22 5.43 -11.07
CA ALA A 39 38.90 6.53 -10.18
C ALA A 39 39.22 7.86 -10.86
N GLN A 40 38.21 8.55 -11.40
CA GLN A 40 38.31 9.97 -11.73
C GLN A 40 37.77 10.81 -10.56
N SER A 41 38.71 11.27 -9.73
CA SER A 41 38.50 12.27 -8.69
C SER A 41 38.34 13.66 -9.34
N VAL A 42 37.10 14.11 -9.47
CA VAL A 42 36.79 15.49 -9.86
C VAL A 42 36.97 16.42 -8.66
N PRO A 43 37.84 17.44 -8.70
CA PRO A 43 37.99 18.40 -7.61
C PRO A 43 36.76 19.33 -7.58
N VAL A 44 35.91 19.13 -6.56
CA VAL A 44 34.77 20.02 -6.27
C VAL A 44 35.32 21.38 -5.82
N LYS A 45 35.22 22.35 -6.73
CA LYS A 45 35.52 23.77 -6.50
C LYS A 45 34.55 24.30 -5.45
N ARG A 46 35.03 24.45 -4.21
CA ARG A 46 34.28 25.05 -3.09
C ARG A 46 34.01 26.53 -3.40
N GLU A 47 32.83 26.80 -3.92
CA GLU A 47 32.28 28.13 -4.06
C GLU A 47 32.01 28.70 -2.66
N LYS A 48 32.55 29.89 -2.41
CA LYS A 48 32.43 30.63 -1.15
C LYS A 48 30.95 30.82 -0.83
N GLN A 49 30.46 30.14 0.18
CA GLN A 49 29.18 30.45 0.80
C GLN A 49 29.28 31.84 1.44
N GLU A 50 28.63 32.78 0.77
CA GLU A 50 28.30 34.10 1.25
C GLU A 50 27.45 33.97 2.52
N LYS A 51 27.94 34.57 3.61
CA LYS A 51 27.26 34.64 4.90
C LYS A 51 26.02 35.53 4.76
N VAL A 52 24.89 34.94 4.37
CA VAL A 52 23.58 35.58 4.50
C VAL A 52 23.17 35.47 5.97
N GLY A 53 23.07 36.64 6.63
CA GLY A 53 22.79 36.76 8.07
C GLY A 53 21.52 36.03 8.50
N THR A 54 21.69 35.05 9.39
CA THR A 54 20.64 34.22 9.98
C THR A 54 20.17 34.75 11.34
N ASP A 55 20.17 36.07 11.55
CA ASP A 55 19.90 36.64 12.87
C ASP A 55 18.40 36.89 13.15
N SER A 56 17.47 36.42 12.30
CA SER A 56 16.03 36.69 12.49
C SER A 56 15.07 35.51 12.31
N VAL A 57 15.55 34.27 12.15
CA VAL A 57 14.66 33.09 11.93
C VAL A 57 14.75 32.05 13.07
N LEU A 58 15.30 32.41 14.23
CA LEU A 58 15.50 31.50 15.38
C LEU A 58 14.63 31.84 16.60
N LYS A 59 13.33 32.11 16.40
CA LYS A 59 12.37 32.24 17.52
C LYS A 59 11.06 31.45 17.37
N LEU A 60 10.97 30.55 16.39
CA LEU A 60 9.80 29.66 16.21
C LEU A 60 10.11 28.17 16.42
N THR A 61 11.27 27.83 16.98
CA THR A 61 11.67 26.44 17.27
C THR A 61 11.85 26.21 18.76
N ASP A 62 10.92 26.71 19.57
CA ASP A 62 10.86 26.36 20.98
C ASP A 62 9.97 25.10 21.11
N PHE A 63 10.45 23.97 20.59
CA PHE A 63 9.79 22.65 20.75
C PHE A 63 10.29 21.91 21.99
N ALA A 64 11.12 22.54 22.82
CA ALA A 64 11.78 21.94 23.98
C ALA A 64 10.81 21.52 25.11
N HIS A 65 9.56 22.00 25.08
CA HIS A 65 8.53 21.67 26.07
C HIS A 65 7.54 20.59 25.61
N LEU A 66 7.68 20.05 24.39
CA LEU A 66 6.98 18.83 24.01
C LEU A 66 7.65 17.65 24.73
N LYS A 67 7.21 17.38 25.97
CA LYS A 67 7.52 16.16 26.69
C LYS A 67 7.31 14.98 25.74
N PRO A 68 8.34 14.18 25.43
CA PRO A 68 8.15 12.98 24.63
C PRO A 68 7.16 12.11 25.40
N SER A 69 5.96 11.96 24.86
CA SER A 69 4.92 11.10 25.42
C SER A 69 5.40 9.66 25.34
N SER A 70 6.16 9.24 26.36
CA SER A 70 6.74 7.90 26.45
C SER A 70 5.69 6.80 26.63
N LYS A 71 4.42 7.19 26.82
CA LYS A 71 3.27 6.28 26.97
C LYS A 71 2.63 5.86 25.64
N ALA A 72 3.05 6.41 24.51
CA ALA A 72 2.67 5.92 23.19
C ALA A 72 3.60 4.79 22.68
N ALA A 73 4.34 4.14 23.59
CA ALA A 73 5.05 2.91 23.30
C ALA A 73 4.06 1.78 22.98
N ARG A 74 3.72 1.69 21.70
CA ARG A 74 3.73 0.45 20.92
C ARG A 74 2.78 -0.65 21.40
N GLN A 75 1.49 -0.42 21.21
CA GLN A 75 0.65 -1.46 20.63
C GLN A 75 0.65 -1.28 19.11
N THR A 76 1.83 -1.31 18.48
CA THR A 76 1.89 -1.58 17.05
C THR A 76 1.45 -3.03 16.91
N PRO A 77 0.29 -3.33 16.28
CA PRO A 77 -0.07 -4.70 16.01
C PRO A 77 1.11 -5.32 15.28
N SER A 78 1.70 -6.37 15.85
CA SER A 78 2.71 -7.17 15.16
C SER A 78 2.09 -7.56 13.83
N ILE A 79 2.58 -6.95 12.75
CA ILE A 79 2.23 -7.34 11.41
C ILE A 79 2.75 -8.77 11.31
N LYS A 80 1.84 -9.73 11.44
CA LYS A 80 2.18 -11.11 11.20
C LYS A 80 2.75 -11.18 9.78
N PRO A 81 3.90 -11.86 9.58
CA PRO A 81 4.44 -12.06 8.24
C PRO A 81 3.33 -12.65 7.37
N ILE A 82 3.20 -12.12 6.16
CA ILE A 82 2.11 -12.49 5.24
C ILE A 82 2.45 -13.88 4.70
N LYS A 83 2.04 -14.91 5.45
CA LYS A 83 2.30 -16.32 5.11
C LYS A 83 1.18 -16.92 4.28
N ASP A 84 0.00 -16.30 4.28
CA ASP A 84 -1.19 -16.85 3.64
C ASP A 84 -1.44 -16.16 2.29
N PRO A 85 -1.50 -16.90 1.16
CA PRO A 85 -1.90 -16.33 -0.13
C PRO A 85 -3.32 -15.77 -0.13
N HIS A 86 -4.14 -16.08 0.88
CA HIS A 86 -5.48 -15.52 1.09
C HIS A 86 -5.50 -14.24 1.94
N ASP A 87 -4.34 -13.72 2.35
CA ASP A 87 -4.29 -12.44 3.06
C ASP A 87 -4.86 -11.32 2.17
N GLY A 88 -5.80 -10.54 2.71
CA GLY A 88 -6.40 -9.40 2.03
C GLY A 88 -5.36 -8.40 1.51
N ARG A 89 -4.21 -8.28 2.18
CA ARG A 89 -3.09 -7.44 1.75
C ARG A 89 -2.47 -7.94 0.45
N TRP A 90 -2.30 -9.26 0.34
CA TRP A 90 -1.79 -9.91 -0.87
C TRP A 90 -2.75 -9.72 -2.04
N VAL A 91 -4.03 -9.99 -1.82
CA VAL A 91 -5.08 -9.85 -2.83
C VAL A 91 -5.16 -8.39 -3.31
N LEU A 92 -5.16 -7.41 -2.41
CA LEU A 92 -5.22 -6.00 -2.77
C LEU A 92 -4.00 -5.58 -3.60
N ALA A 93 -2.81 -6.05 -3.23
CA ALA A 93 -1.59 -5.71 -3.95
C ALA A 93 -1.60 -6.24 -5.40
N VAL A 94 -1.94 -7.51 -5.58
CA VAL A 94 -2.04 -8.14 -6.90
C VAL A 94 -3.04 -7.39 -7.77
N ARG A 95 -4.23 -7.08 -7.24
CA ARG A 95 -5.26 -6.32 -7.96
C ARG A 95 -4.83 -4.90 -8.30
N THR A 96 -4.02 -4.28 -7.44
CA THR A 96 -3.45 -2.95 -7.70
C THR A 96 -2.44 -3.03 -8.84
N ALA A 97 -1.53 -4.00 -8.82
CA ALA A 97 -0.54 -4.22 -9.87
C ALA A 97 -1.21 -4.49 -11.23
N GLU A 98 -2.26 -5.32 -11.27
CA GLU A 98 -3.07 -5.57 -12.49
C GLU A 98 -3.79 -4.32 -13.00
N SER A 99 -4.14 -3.40 -12.11
CA SER A 99 -4.91 -2.21 -12.44
C SER A 99 -4.07 -1.09 -13.04
N ILE A 100 -2.76 -1.10 -12.78
CA ILE A 100 -1.80 -0.12 -13.28
C ILE A 100 -1.55 -0.36 -14.77
N ARG A 101 -1.62 0.70 -15.56
CA ARG A 101 -1.27 0.69 -16.99
C ARG A 101 -0.25 1.80 -17.24
N HIS A 102 0.83 1.48 -17.94
CA HIS A 102 1.91 2.43 -18.24
C HIS A 102 2.48 3.15 -16.99
N GLY A 103 2.62 2.41 -15.89
CA GLY A 103 3.16 2.95 -14.63
C GLY A 103 2.21 3.87 -13.85
N LYS A 104 0.98 4.12 -14.33
CA LYS A 104 0.01 5.01 -13.67
C LYS A 104 -1.27 4.28 -13.27
N LEU A 105 -1.82 4.68 -12.13
CA LEU A 105 -3.12 4.22 -11.62
C LEU A 105 -4.18 5.30 -11.83
N ALA A 106 -5.26 4.98 -12.55
CA ALA A 106 -6.39 5.89 -12.73
C ALA A 106 -7.14 6.15 -11.41
N ALA A 107 -7.63 7.37 -11.21
CA ALA A 107 -8.36 7.76 -9.99
C ALA A 107 -9.59 6.88 -9.73
N ASP A 108 -10.40 6.62 -10.75
CA ASP A 108 -11.58 5.75 -10.64
C ASP A 108 -11.23 4.33 -10.17
N LYS A 109 -10.08 3.81 -10.61
CA LYS A 109 -9.60 2.48 -10.18
C LYS A 109 -9.11 2.51 -8.74
N ARG A 110 -8.45 3.59 -8.33
CA ARG A 110 -8.00 3.78 -6.94
C ARG A 110 -9.18 3.72 -5.97
N ASP A 111 -10.28 4.39 -6.27
CA ASP A 111 -11.48 4.37 -5.42
C ASP A 111 -12.11 2.97 -5.34
N ARG A 112 -12.12 2.23 -6.45
CA ARG A 112 -12.58 0.83 -6.48
C ARG A 112 -11.67 -0.08 -5.65
N LEU A 113 -10.36 0.11 -5.72
CA LEU A 113 -9.38 -0.65 -4.93
C LEU A 113 -9.49 -0.34 -3.43
N LEU A 114 -9.77 0.90 -3.05
CA LEU A 114 -10.03 1.27 -1.66
C LEU A 114 -11.31 0.61 -1.12
N LYS A 115 -12.38 0.58 -1.94
CA LYS A 115 -13.61 -0.16 -1.60
C LYS A 115 -13.33 -1.67 -1.47
N LEU A 116 -12.51 -2.23 -2.35
CA LEU A 116 -12.07 -3.63 -2.27
C LEU A 116 -11.28 -3.90 -0.98
N GLY A 117 -10.34 -3.03 -0.61
CA GLY A 117 -9.60 -3.14 0.65
C GLY A 117 -10.52 -3.17 1.86
N LYS A 118 -11.56 -2.32 1.88
CA LYS A 118 -12.61 -2.34 2.92
C LYS A 118 -13.36 -3.67 2.96
N LEU A 119 -13.71 -4.25 1.80
CA LEU A 119 -14.37 -5.57 1.72
C LEU A 119 -13.46 -6.71 2.21
N LEU A 120 -12.15 -6.58 2.03
CA LEU A 120 -11.13 -7.52 2.52
C LEU A 120 -10.81 -7.34 4.01
N GLY A 121 -11.52 -6.45 4.72
CA GLY A 121 -11.29 -6.20 6.15
C GLY A 121 -10.04 -5.36 6.44
N LEU A 122 -9.45 -4.71 5.44
CA LEU A 122 -8.30 -3.84 5.62
C LEU A 122 -8.71 -2.46 6.13
N SER A 123 -7.86 -1.87 6.97
CA SER A 123 -7.99 -0.47 7.34
C SER A 123 -7.84 0.42 6.09
N PRO A 124 -8.56 1.56 6.00
CA PRO A 124 -8.36 2.52 4.92
C PRO A 124 -6.90 2.98 4.80
N MET A 125 -6.21 3.14 5.94
CA MET A 125 -4.80 3.55 5.98
C MET A 125 -3.89 2.47 5.38
N ASP A 126 -4.10 1.20 5.72
CA ASP A 126 -3.33 0.08 5.18
C ASP A 126 -3.57 -0.06 3.68
N SER A 127 -4.83 0.07 3.25
CA SER A 127 -5.20 0.01 1.84
C SER A 127 -4.51 1.12 1.03
N HIS A 128 -4.53 2.35 1.54
CA HIS A 128 -3.82 3.47 0.91
C HIS A 128 -2.32 3.23 0.81
N ARG A 129 -1.71 2.71 1.88
CA ARG A 129 -0.27 2.43 1.93
C ARG A 129 0.14 1.36 0.92
N ILE A 130 -0.59 0.25 0.86
CA ILE A 130 -0.33 -0.82 -0.10
C ILE A 130 -0.41 -0.27 -1.53
N ILE A 131 -1.45 0.51 -1.83
CA ILE A 131 -1.64 1.12 -3.15
C ILE A 131 -0.48 2.07 -3.48
N SER A 132 -0.07 2.95 -2.55
CA SER A 132 1.00 3.92 -2.81
C SER A 132 2.35 3.28 -3.05
N VAL A 133 2.70 2.24 -2.27
CA VAL A 133 3.97 1.52 -2.43
C VAL A 133 4.03 0.85 -3.80
N ILE A 134 2.95 0.20 -4.22
CA ILE A 134 2.89 -0.47 -5.53
C ILE A 134 2.94 0.54 -6.67
N VAL A 135 2.25 1.67 -6.56
CA VAL A 135 2.34 2.73 -7.58
C VAL A 135 3.76 3.28 -7.68
N ALA A 136 4.43 3.55 -6.55
CA ALA A 136 5.82 4.04 -6.55
C ALA A 136 6.79 3.04 -7.22
N HIS A 137 6.62 1.73 -6.96
CA HIS A 137 7.41 0.68 -7.62
C HIS A 137 7.12 0.58 -9.12
N ALA A 138 5.87 0.76 -9.53
CA ALA A 138 5.49 0.77 -10.93
C ALA A 138 6.03 2.01 -11.68
N GLU A 139 6.04 3.17 -11.02
CA GLU A 139 6.66 4.40 -11.54
C GLU A 139 8.18 4.26 -11.67
N SER A 140 8.80 3.43 -10.84
CA SER A 140 10.23 3.10 -10.90
C SER A 140 10.57 2.12 -12.04
N GLY A 141 9.56 1.64 -12.80
CA GLY A 141 9.75 0.76 -13.95
C GLY A 141 9.92 -0.72 -13.59
N ILE A 142 9.60 -1.12 -12.35
CA ILE A 142 9.66 -2.52 -11.93
C ILE A 142 8.55 -3.30 -12.66
N ALA A 143 8.87 -4.52 -13.12
CA ALA A 143 7.90 -5.35 -13.79
C ALA A 143 6.77 -5.80 -12.83
N PRO A 144 5.49 -5.82 -13.25
CA PRO A 144 4.35 -6.13 -12.39
C PRO A 144 4.44 -7.50 -11.70
N ALA A 145 5.10 -8.47 -12.32
CA ALA A 145 5.35 -9.79 -11.74
C ALA A 145 6.34 -9.77 -10.55
N GLN A 146 7.28 -8.81 -10.54
CA GLN A 146 8.27 -8.64 -9.47
C GLN A 146 7.80 -7.65 -8.39
N LEU A 147 6.86 -6.77 -8.75
CA LEU A 147 6.32 -5.72 -7.88
C LEU A 147 5.77 -6.26 -6.57
N THR A 148 5.03 -7.38 -6.61
CA THR A 148 4.44 -7.97 -5.42
C THR A 148 5.55 -8.41 -4.45
N ARG A 149 6.46 -9.29 -4.86
CA ARG A 149 7.50 -9.83 -3.96
C ARG A 149 8.34 -8.75 -3.28
N GLN A 150 8.80 -7.73 -4.01
CA GLN A 150 9.63 -6.67 -3.43
C GLN A 150 8.85 -5.71 -2.54
N SER A 151 7.64 -5.31 -2.96
CA SER A 151 6.79 -4.44 -2.15
C SER A 151 6.38 -5.08 -0.82
N PHE A 152 6.24 -6.41 -0.76
CA PHE A 152 5.91 -7.09 0.50
C PHE A 152 7.05 -7.07 1.51
N ALA A 153 8.30 -7.26 1.07
CA ALA A 153 9.45 -7.14 1.97
C ALA A 153 9.53 -5.73 2.58
N GLU A 154 9.21 -4.71 1.80
CA GLU A 154 9.19 -3.32 2.25
C GLU A 154 7.99 -3.01 3.16
N LEU A 155 6.80 -3.53 2.83
CA LEU A 155 5.59 -3.40 3.65
C LEU A 155 5.73 -4.09 5.01
N GLU A 156 6.51 -5.17 5.11
CA GLU A 156 6.85 -5.83 6.38
C GLU A 156 7.84 -5.01 7.22
N GLN A 157 8.82 -4.36 6.60
CA GLN A 157 9.82 -3.55 7.30
C GLN A 157 9.28 -2.19 7.75
N ALA A 158 8.38 -1.62 6.96
CA ALA A 158 7.89 -0.29 7.21
C ALA A 158 6.88 -0.34 8.37
N ALA A 159 7.34 0.04 9.57
CA ALA A 159 6.54 0.07 10.79
C ALA A 159 5.17 0.73 10.55
N PRO A 160 4.06 0.18 11.07
CA PRO A 160 2.75 0.76 10.87
C PRO A 160 2.70 2.16 11.52
N PRO A 161 2.06 3.16 10.87
CA PRO A 161 1.79 4.44 11.51
C PRO A 161 1.00 4.19 12.81
N PRO A 162 1.18 5.01 13.87
CA PRO A 162 0.41 4.87 15.09
C PRO A 162 -1.08 4.97 14.74
N MET A 163 -1.79 3.84 14.80
CA MET A 163 -3.22 3.80 14.53
C MET A 163 -3.92 4.66 15.59
N ARG A 164 -4.59 5.73 15.16
CA ARG A 164 -5.64 6.34 15.98
C ARG A 164 -6.68 5.25 16.20
N SER A 165 -6.97 4.93 17.47
CA SER A 165 -7.97 3.92 17.80
C SER A 165 -9.28 4.30 17.12
N VAL A 166 -9.69 3.52 16.12
CA VAL A 166 -11.01 3.67 15.51
C VAL A 166 -12.00 3.50 16.65
N GLY A 167 -12.78 4.54 16.95
CA GLY A 167 -13.63 4.59 18.13
C GLY A 167 -14.46 3.31 18.21
N LYS A 168 -14.43 2.64 19.37
CA LYS A 168 -15.21 1.43 19.60
C LYS A 168 -16.66 1.74 19.26
N ILE A 169 -17.20 1.10 18.21
CA ILE A 169 -18.61 1.21 17.87
C ILE A 169 -19.38 0.76 19.11
N ASN A 170 -20.13 1.70 19.68
CA ASN A 170 -20.84 1.45 20.93
C ASN A 170 -22.10 0.62 20.60
N TRP A 171 -21.94 -0.70 20.57
CA TRP A 171 -23.02 -1.66 20.28
C TRP A 171 -24.26 -1.44 21.13
N MET A 172 -24.08 -0.93 22.35
CA MET A 172 -25.20 -0.54 23.22
C MET A 172 -26.05 0.56 22.58
N MET A 173 -25.45 1.55 21.93
CA MET A 173 -26.17 2.62 21.26
C MET A 173 -26.96 2.10 20.05
N VAL A 174 -26.39 1.14 19.32
CA VAL A 174 -27.08 0.46 18.20
C VAL A 174 -28.25 -0.38 18.70
N ALA A 175 -28.09 -1.10 19.81
CA ALA A 175 -29.18 -1.89 20.40
C ALA A 175 -30.31 -0.98 20.95
N MET A 176 -29.96 0.14 21.57
CA MET A 176 -30.94 1.10 22.08
C MET A 176 -31.73 1.77 20.93
N SER A 177 -31.08 2.10 19.82
CA SER A 177 -31.77 2.70 18.67
C SER A 177 -32.72 1.73 17.99
N THR A 178 -32.37 0.44 17.88
CA THR A 178 -33.26 -0.57 17.29
C THR A 178 -34.47 -0.86 18.17
N ILE A 179 -34.31 -0.94 19.49
CA ILE A 179 -35.44 -1.10 20.44
C ILE A 179 -36.38 0.11 20.38
N LEU A 180 -35.83 1.33 20.31
CA LEU A 180 -36.63 2.54 20.21
C LEU A 180 -37.50 2.55 18.94
N LEU A 181 -36.94 2.15 17.80
CA LEU A 181 -37.68 2.04 16.54
C LEU A 181 -38.82 1.00 16.63
N MET A 182 -38.55 -0.18 17.21
CA MET A 182 -39.56 -1.21 17.45
C MET A 182 -40.73 -0.71 18.31
N LEU A 183 -40.46 0.08 19.36
CA LEU A 183 -41.51 0.66 20.21
C LEU A 183 -42.38 1.69 19.48
N ILE A 184 -41.77 2.49 18.61
CA ILE A 184 -42.50 3.47 17.78
C ILE A 184 -43.43 2.75 16.81
N GLU A 185 -42.94 1.73 16.10
CA GLU A 185 -43.76 0.93 15.18
C GLU A 185 -44.92 0.25 15.90
N PHE A 186 -44.68 -0.31 17.09
CA PHE A 186 -45.72 -0.93 17.90
C PHE A 186 -46.81 0.07 18.34
N ALA A 187 -46.42 1.29 18.74
CA ALA A 187 -47.37 2.33 19.13
C ALA A 187 -48.26 2.78 17.96
N VAL A 188 -47.70 2.89 16.74
CA VAL A 188 -48.45 3.24 15.53
C VAL A 188 -49.47 2.15 15.18
N LEU A 189 -49.06 0.87 15.22
CA LEU A 189 -49.98 -0.24 15.01
C LEU A 189 -51.10 -0.24 16.06
N PHE A 190 -50.76 -0.03 17.33
CA PHE A 190 -51.74 -0.01 18.41
C PHE A 190 -52.76 1.14 18.28
N ALA A 191 -52.30 2.33 17.88
CA ALA A 191 -53.18 3.47 17.62
C ALA A 191 -54.11 3.26 16.42
N TRP A 192 -53.72 2.42 15.45
CA TRP A 192 -54.54 2.12 14.28
C TRP A 192 -55.65 1.10 14.57
N PHE A 193 -55.43 0.19 15.52
CA PHE A 193 -56.43 -0.81 15.94
C PHE A 193 -57.44 -0.28 16.96
N LYS A 194 -57.24 0.92 17.50
CA LYS A 194 -58.12 1.53 18.50
C LYS A 194 -59.05 2.55 17.86
#